data_AF-A0A7W4WE48-F1
#
_entry.id   AF-A0A7W4WE48-F1
#
_cell.length_a   1.000
_cell.length_b   1.000
_cell.length_c   1.000
_cell.angle_alpha   90.00
_cell.angle_beta   90.00
_cell.angle_gamma   90.00
#
_symmetry.space_group_name_H-M   'P 1'
#
loop_
_entity.id
_entity.type
_entity.pdbx_description
1 polymer ?
#
loop_
_entity_poly.entity_id
_entity_poly.type
_entity_poly.pdbx_seq_one_letter_code
_entity_poly.pdbx_strand_id
1 'polypeptide(L)'
;MTESLGSLVLTLFGVGGILGNLIGARVADWDLLRAIPLILIWCAAVQGLFYFAANTLWLGMLFVGLVGASMALGAPLQTRLMDVAEGGQTLAAPLNHAAFNLANALGAWLAGVTVKAGFAWPSTGLVGTLLALGGLLVFFVGRWVEKRRGGVVPVSS
;
A
#
# COMPACT_ATOMS: atom_id res chain seq x y z
N MET A 1 10.06 18.01 -21.51
CA MET A 1 10.57 17.37 -20.29
C MET A 1 11.60 16.34 -20.74
N THR A 2 12.87 16.49 -20.38
CA THR A 2 13.98 15.65 -20.88
C THR A 2 13.69 14.18 -20.60
N GLU A 3 13.71 13.31 -21.61
CA GLU A 3 13.30 11.89 -21.49
C GLU A 3 14.04 11.15 -20.35
N SER A 4 15.27 11.57 -20.03
CA SER A 4 16.08 11.05 -18.93
C SER A 4 15.47 11.24 -17.53
N LEU A 5 14.71 12.31 -17.30
CA LEU A 5 14.07 12.56 -16.00
C LEU A 5 12.94 11.57 -15.73
N GLY A 6 12.18 11.18 -16.77
CA GLY A 6 11.14 10.16 -16.64
C GLY A 6 11.71 8.80 -16.23
N SER A 7 12.79 8.39 -16.90
CA SER A 7 13.52 7.14 -16.59
C SER A 7 14.09 7.14 -15.18
N LEU A 8 14.60 8.29 -14.72
CA LEU A 8 15.15 8.43 -13.37
C LEU A 8 14.06 8.33 -12.30
N VAL A 9 12.91 8.99 -12.52
CA VAL A 9 11.75 8.91 -11.62
C VAL A 9 11.23 7.47 -11.49
N LEU A 10 11.14 6.73 -12.59
CA LEU A 10 10.76 5.31 -12.57
C LEU A 10 11.81 4.44 -11.87
N THR A 11 13.09 4.73 -12.07
CA THR A 11 14.19 4.05 -11.35
C THR A 11 14.07 4.26 -9.85
N LEU A 12 13.84 5.51 -9.40
CA LEU A 12 13.65 5.83 -7.98
C LEU A 12 12.44 5.11 -7.39
N PHE A 13 11.31 5.09 -8.11
CA PHE A 13 10.13 4.33 -7.71
C PHE A 13 10.45 2.83 -7.57
N GLY A 14 11.15 2.25 -8.54
CA GLY A 14 11.55 0.84 -8.53
C GLY A 14 12.48 0.48 -7.37
N VAL A 15 13.53 1.29 -7.15
CA VAL A 15 14.45 1.12 -6.01
C VAL A 15 13.70 1.24 -4.68
N GLY A 16 12.82 2.23 -4.57
CA GLY A 16 11.92 2.38 -3.42
C GLY A 16 11.08 1.13 -3.19
N GLY A 17 10.46 0.58 -4.23
CA GLY A 17 9.66 -0.64 -4.16
C GLY A 17 10.44 -1.87 -3.72
N ILE A 18 11.66 -2.06 -4.23
CA ILE A 18 12.54 -3.15 -3.79
C ILE A 18 12.86 -3.04 -2.30
N LEU A 19 13.31 -1.85 -1.86
CA LEU A 19 13.65 -1.60 -0.46
C LEU A 19 12.42 -1.75 0.45
N GLY A 20 11.29 -1.19 0.04
CA GLY A 20 10.02 -1.30 0.76
C GLY A 20 9.55 -2.74 0.91
N ASN A 21 9.59 -3.53 -0.16
CA ASN A 21 9.22 -4.95 -0.09
C ASN A 21 10.15 -5.75 0.84
N LEU A 22 11.46 -5.50 0.78
CA LEU A 22 12.41 -6.21 1.63
C LEU A 22 12.21 -5.86 3.12
N ILE A 23 12.09 -4.57 3.43
CA ILE A 23 11.85 -4.09 4.79
C ILE A 23 10.45 -4.52 5.28
N GLY A 24 9.44 -4.39 4.44
CA GLY A 24 8.06 -4.78 4.73
C GLY A 24 7.91 -6.26 5.02
N ALA A 25 8.55 -7.12 4.21
CA ALA A 25 8.62 -8.55 4.47
C ALA A 25 9.30 -8.82 5.82
N ARG A 26 10.45 -8.19 6.09
CA ARG A 26 11.17 -8.38 7.36
C ARG A 26 10.35 -7.96 8.58
N VAL A 27 9.59 -6.87 8.49
CA VAL A 27 8.70 -6.38 9.54
C VAL A 27 7.49 -7.32 9.71
N ALA A 28 6.97 -7.87 8.61
CA ALA A 28 5.89 -8.85 8.64
C ALA A 28 6.32 -10.20 9.22
N ASP A 29 7.57 -10.61 9.02
CA ASP A 29 8.13 -11.82 9.64
C ASP A 29 8.18 -11.72 11.17
N TRP A 30 8.23 -10.52 11.74
CA TRP A 30 8.21 -10.33 13.19
C TRP A 30 6.79 -10.42 13.77
N ASP A 31 5.88 -9.63 13.22
CA ASP A 31 4.46 -9.68 13.59
C ASP A 31 3.63 -9.14 12.43
N LEU A 32 3.09 -10.05 11.64
CA LEU A 32 2.27 -9.76 10.47
C LEU A 32 1.08 -8.83 10.78
N LEU A 33 0.47 -9.00 11.95
CA LEU A 33 -0.69 -8.20 12.37
C LEU A 33 -0.30 -6.80 12.84
N ARG A 34 0.94 -6.58 13.26
CA ARG A 34 1.49 -5.23 13.51
C ARG A 34 2.04 -4.60 12.25
N ALA A 35 2.58 -5.39 11.33
CA ALA A 35 3.18 -4.91 10.09
C ALA A 35 2.17 -4.21 9.18
N ILE A 36 0.99 -4.81 8.97
CA ILE A 36 -0.06 -4.26 8.10
C ILE A 36 -0.45 -2.82 8.48
N PRO A 37 -0.85 -2.50 9.73
CA PRO A 37 -1.21 -1.14 10.09
C PRO A 37 -0.01 -0.18 10.05
N LEU A 38 1.22 -0.63 10.36
CA LEU A 38 2.42 0.20 10.24
C LEU A 38 2.68 0.63 8.79
N ILE A 39 2.56 -0.30 7.85
CA ILE A 39 2.75 0.02 6.43
C ILE A 39 1.61 0.90 5.92
N LEU A 40 0.37 0.69 6.36
CA LEU A 40 -0.76 1.57 5.99
C LEU A 40 -0.58 3.00 6.52
N ILE A 41 -0.07 3.16 7.75
CA ILE A 41 0.28 4.48 8.31
C ILE A 41 1.41 5.13 7.51
N TRP A 42 2.43 4.36 7.12
CA TRP A 42 3.49 4.84 6.23
C TRP A 42 2.91 5.35 4.90
N CYS A 43 2.06 4.55 4.24
CA CYS A 43 1.40 4.93 3.00
C CYS A 43 0.60 6.23 3.16
N ALA A 44 -0.19 6.34 4.24
CA ALA A 44 -0.99 7.54 4.50
C ALA A 44 -0.12 8.78 4.71
N ALA A 45 0.97 8.66 5.47
CA ALA A 45 1.91 9.75 5.74
C ALA A 45 2.64 10.19 4.48
N VAL A 46 3.22 9.26 3.71
CA VAL A 46 3.95 9.56 2.47
C VAL A 46 3.04 10.21 1.45
N GLN A 47 1.85 9.66 1.23
CA GLN A 47 0.89 10.22 0.27
C GLN A 47 0.35 11.59 0.70
N GLY A 48 0.17 11.80 2.02
CA GLY A 48 -0.32 13.08 2.55
C GLY A 48 0.72 14.17 2.46
N LEU A 49 1.98 13.84 2.77
CA LEU A 49 3.10 14.75 2.66
C LEU A 49 3.51 15.02 1.20
N PHE A 50 3.23 14.09 0.28
CA PHE A 50 3.45 14.30 -1.16
C PHE A 50 2.73 15.55 -1.69
N TYR A 51 1.54 15.84 -1.19
CA TYR A 51 0.78 17.04 -1.55
C TYR A 51 1.60 18.34 -1.40
N PHE A 52 2.40 18.42 -0.32
CA PHE A 52 3.25 19.57 -0.02
C PHE A 52 4.60 19.49 -0.74
N ALA A 53 5.14 18.28 -0.89
CA ALA A 53 6.46 18.04 -1.47
C ALA A 53 6.51 18.17 -3.00
N ALA A 54 5.38 17.95 -3.68
CA ALA A 54 5.31 17.86 -5.15
C ALA A 54 5.71 19.15 -5.90
N ASN A 55 5.69 20.31 -5.22
CA ASN A 55 6.06 21.59 -5.85
C ASN A 55 7.58 21.79 -5.98
N THR A 56 8.39 20.93 -5.34
CA THR A 56 9.86 21.04 -5.35
C THR A 56 10.45 19.79 -5.99
N LEU A 57 11.23 19.94 -7.07
CA LEU A 57 11.75 18.82 -7.86
C LEU A 57 12.46 17.74 -7.01
N TRP A 58 13.38 18.15 -6.15
CA TRP A 58 14.14 17.23 -5.29
C TRP A 58 13.28 16.48 -4.27
N LEU A 59 12.33 17.18 -3.65
CA LEU A 59 11.38 16.56 -2.72
C LEU A 59 10.42 15.63 -3.47
N GLY A 60 9.93 16.02 -4.65
CA GLY A 60 9.12 15.17 -5.51
C GLY A 60 9.83 13.86 -5.88
N MET A 61 11.10 13.92 -6.27
CA MET A 61 11.91 12.73 -6.56
C MET A 61 12.07 11.81 -5.34
N LEU A 62 12.37 12.38 -4.17
CA LEU A 62 12.45 11.61 -2.92
C LEU A 62 11.11 10.92 -2.63
N PHE A 63 10.02 11.68 -2.69
CA PHE A 63 8.69 11.15 -2.42
C PHE A 63 8.26 10.07 -3.41
N VAL A 64 8.65 10.14 -4.67
CA VAL A 64 8.42 9.04 -5.62
C VAL A 64 9.07 7.75 -5.14
N GLY A 65 10.30 7.81 -4.62
CA GLY A 65 10.95 6.66 -4.00
C GLY A 65 10.20 6.15 -2.77
N LEU A 66 9.74 7.05 -1.89
CA LEU A 66 8.96 6.70 -0.70
C LEU A 66 7.59 6.08 -1.04
N VAL A 67 6.95 6.58 -2.11
CA VAL A 67 5.73 6.01 -2.68
C VAL A 67 6.02 4.62 -3.23
N GLY A 68 7.16 4.42 -3.92
CA GLY A 68 7.64 3.10 -4.30
C GLY A 68 7.73 2.15 -3.10
N ALA A 69 8.31 2.61 -1.99
CA ALA A 69 8.42 1.81 -0.77
C ALA A 69 7.08 1.40 -0.15
N SER A 70 5.98 2.05 -0.52
CA SER A 70 4.62 1.67 -0.10
C SER A 70 4.15 0.34 -0.70
N MET A 71 4.84 -0.20 -1.71
CA MET A 71 4.58 -1.54 -2.26
C MET A 71 4.77 -2.68 -1.24
N ALA A 72 5.41 -2.38 -0.11
CA ALA A 72 5.65 -3.27 1.03
C ALA A 72 4.45 -4.10 1.52
N LEU A 73 3.22 -3.65 1.28
CA LEU A 73 1.99 -4.34 1.68
C LEU A 73 1.70 -5.64 0.89
N GLY A 74 2.24 -5.79 -0.32
CA GLY A 74 1.86 -6.87 -1.23
C GLY A 74 2.14 -8.27 -0.66
N ALA A 75 3.38 -8.52 -0.26
CA ALA A 75 3.80 -9.82 0.28
C ALA A 75 3.14 -10.16 1.63
N PRO A 76 3.09 -9.24 2.63
CA PRO A 76 2.41 -9.50 3.90
C PRO A 76 0.92 -9.86 3.74
N LEU A 77 0.19 -9.15 2.88
CA LEU A 77 -1.22 -9.46 2.63
C LEU A 77 -1.41 -10.83 1.97
N GLN A 78 -0.53 -11.18 1.02
CA GLN A 78 -0.55 -12.49 0.40
C GLN A 78 -0.31 -13.60 1.43
N THR A 79 0.70 -13.47 2.28
CA THR A 79 0.98 -14.41 3.37
C THR A 79 -0.23 -14.54 4.29
N ARG A 80 -0.82 -13.42 4.73
CA ARG A 80 -1.99 -13.43 5.61
C ARG A 80 -3.19 -14.15 4.98
N LEU A 81 -3.42 -13.93 3.68
CA LEU A 81 -4.48 -14.62 2.94
C LEU A 81 -4.23 -16.13 2.87
N MET A 82 -2.98 -16.57 2.66
CA MET A 82 -2.65 -17.99 2.68
C MET A 82 -2.86 -18.61 4.07
N ASP A 83 -2.52 -17.91 5.14
CA ASP A 83 -2.68 -18.39 6.52
C ASP A 83 -4.16 -18.58 6.89
N VAL A 84 -5.05 -17.73 6.36
CA VAL A 84 -6.48 -17.74 6.71
C VAL A 84 -7.30 -18.64 5.77
N ALA A 85 -6.78 -19.00 4.59
CA ALA A 85 -7.50 -19.77 3.58
C ALA A 85 -7.22 -21.29 3.66
N GLU A 86 -7.50 -21.92 4.80
CA GLU A 86 -7.34 -23.38 4.98
C GLU A 86 -8.11 -24.18 3.91
N GLY A 87 -7.38 -24.90 3.05
CA GLY A 87 -7.93 -25.71 1.96
C GLY A 87 -8.35 -24.92 0.71
N GLY A 88 -8.27 -23.58 0.74
CA GLY A 88 -8.65 -22.67 -0.34
C GLY A 88 -7.48 -21.90 -0.96
N GLN A 89 -6.22 -22.26 -0.65
CA GLN A 89 -5.03 -21.49 -1.04
C GLN A 89 -4.87 -21.34 -2.56
N THR A 90 -5.34 -22.32 -3.34
CA THR A 90 -5.32 -22.28 -4.81
C THR A 90 -6.16 -21.14 -5.40
N LEU A 91 -7.18 -20.67 -4.66
CA LEU A 91 -7.99 -19.50 -5.02
C LEU A 91 -7.50 -18.22 -4.33
N ALA A 92 -6.91 -18.33 -3.14
CA ALA A 92 -6.45 -17.16 -2.37
C ALA A 92 -5.38 -16.34 -3.11
N ALA A 93 -4.40 -17.01 -3.75
CA ALA A 93 -3.30 -16.34 -4.44
C ALA A 93 -3.79 -15.52 -5.65
N PRO A 94 -4.54 -16.09 -6.61
CA PRO A 94 -5.06 -15.32 -7.74
C PRO A 94 -6.04 -14.22 -7.30
N LEU A 95 -6.82 -14.43 -6.22
CA LEU A 95 -7.68 -13.37 -5.66
C LEU A 95 -6.86 -12.18 -5.13
N ASN A 96 -5.72 -12.43 -4.48
CA ASN A 96 -4.83 -11.34 -4.03
C ASN A 96 -4.32 -10.52 -5.22
N HIS A 97 -3.88 -11.19 -6.30
CA HIS A 97 -3.45 -10.51 -7.53
C HIS A 97 -4.59 -9.72 -8.18
N ALA A 98 -5.80 -10.30 -8.24
CA ALA A 98 -6.98 -9.61 -8.77
C ALA A 98 -7.33 -8.36 -7.94
N ALA A 99 -7.27 -8.46 -6.61
CA ALA A 99 -7.49 -7.32 -5.72
C ALA A 99 -6.43 -6.22 -5.92
N PHE A 100 -5.16 -6.58 -6.10
CA PHE A 100 -4.09 -5.62 -6.39
C PHE A 100 -4.29 -4.92 -7.73
N ASN A 101 -4.69 -5.66 -8.77
CA ASN A 101 -5.01 -5.07 -10.07
C ASN A 101 -6.22 -4.12 -10.00
N LEU A 102 -7.26 -4.50 -9.25
CA LEU A 102 -8.41 -3.65 -8.99
C LEU A 102 -7.98 -2.37 -8.24
N ALA A 103 -7.10 -2.48 -7.26
CA ALA A 103 -6.58 -1.33 -6.52
C ALA A 103 -5.80 -0.36 -7.44
N ASN A 104 -4.95 -0.88 -8.35
CA ASN A 104 -4.24 -0.05 -9.33
C ASN A 104 -5.20 0.67 -10.28
N ALA A 105 -6.23 -0.04 -10.77
CA ALA A 105 -7.25 0.55 -11.63
C ALA A 105 -8.06 1.64 -10.90
N LEU A 106 -8.48 1.36 -9.66
CA LEU A 106 -9.24 2.29 -8.83
C LEU A 106 -8.41 3.53 -8.50
N GLY A 107 -7.14 3.36 -8.13
CA GLY A 107 -6.23 4.48 -7.83
C GLY A 107 -6.03 5.39 -9.04
N ALA A 108 -5.74 4.82 -10.21
CA ALA A 108 -5.58 5.58 -11.45
C ALA A 108 -6.88 6.31 -11.85
N TRP A 109 -8.03 5.64 -11.70
CA TRP A 109 -9.34 6.24 -11.99
C TRP A 109 -9.65 7.40 -11.04
N LEU A 110 -9.49 7.23 -9.73
CA LEU A 110 -9.74 8.29 -8.74
C LEU A 110 -8.77 9.47 -8.91
N ALA A 111 -7.49 9.22 -9.21
CA ALA A 111 -6.54 10.27 -9.53
C ALA A 111 -6.98 11.05 -10.79
N GLY A 112 -7.42 10.35 -11.83
CA GLY A 112 -7.95 10.95 -13.04
C GLY A 112 -9.22 11.78 -12.82
N VAL A 113 -10.16 11.28 -12.00
CA VAL A 113 -11.37 12.02 -11.60
C VAL A 113 -11.01 13.29 -10.84
N THR A 114 -10.04 13.21 -9.93
CA THR A 114 -9.57 14.35 -9.12
C THR A 114 -9.00 15.46 -10.00
N VAL A 115 -8.14 15.09 -10.96
CA VAL A 115 -7.57 16.06 -11.91
C VAL A 115 -8.66 16.63 -12.83
N LYS A 116 -9.60 15.79 -13.31
CA LYS A 116 -10.73 16.25 -14.14
C LYS A 116 -11.68 17.19 -13.40
N ALA A 117 -11.82 17.05 -12.09
CA ALA A 117 -12.62 17.93 -11.25
C ALA A 117 -11.98 19.32 -11.01
N GLY A 118 -10.78 19.57 -11.53
CA GLY A 118 -10.09 20.86 -11.46
C GLY A 118 -9.14 21.01 -10.28
N PHE A 119 -8.91 19.95 -9.49
CA PHE A 119 -7.91 19.98 -8.43
C PHE A 119 -6.48 19.91 -8.99
N ALA A 120 -5.54 20.50 -8.27
CA ALA A 120 -4.12 20.50 -8.66
C ALA A 120 -3.51 19.08 -8.65
N TRP A 121 -2.54 18.79 -9.52
CA TRP A 121 -1.88 17.48 -9.59
C TRP A 121 -1.43 16.85 -8.26
N PRO A 122 -0.87 17.61 -7.28
CA PRO A 122 -0.48 17.06 -5.98
C PRO A 122 -1.64 16.50 -5.16
N SER A 123 -2.88 16.93 -5.43
CA SER A 123 -4.09 16.45 -4.72
C SER A 123 -4.34 14.95 -4.86
N THR A 124 -3.75 14.31 -5.87
CA THR A 124 -3.76 12.85 -6.03
C THR A 124 -3.10 12.12 -4.85
N GLY A 125 -2.14 12.76 -4.16
CA GLY A 125 -1.59 12.24 -2.91
C GLY A 125 -2.63 12.20 -1.79
N LEU A 126 -3.50 13.19 -1.67
CA LEU A 126 -4.57 13.20 -0.67
C LEU A 126 -5.58 12.08 -0.89
N VAL A 127 -5.88 11.75 -2.16
CA VAL A 127 -6.69 10.58 -2.52
C VAL A 127 -6.01 9.30 -2.02
N GLY A 128 -4.71 9.16 -2.25
CA GLY A 128 -3.91 8.05 -1.74
C GLY A 128 -3.96 7.94 -0.21
N THR A 129 -3.89 9.07 0.50
CA THR A 129 -4.05 9.11 1.96
C THR A 129 -5.42 8.61 2.40
N LEU A 130 -6.50 9.08 1.77
CA LEU A 130 -7.86 8.63 2.11
C LEU A 130 -8.05 7.14 1.89
N LEU A 131 -7.50 6.60 0.79
CA LEU A 131 -7.53 5.16 0.51
C LEU A 131 -6.73 4.35 1.54
N ALA A 132 -5.55 4.83 1.93
CA ALA A 132 -4.72 4.18 2.96
C ALA A 132 -5.43 4.17 4.33
N LEU A 133 -6.07 5.29 4.71
CA LEU A 133 -6.88 5.39 5.92
C LEU A 133 -8.12 4.48 5.85
N GLY A 134 -8.75 4.37 4.69
CA GLY A 134 -9.83 3.41 4.44
C GLY A 134 -9.39 1.97 4.64
N GLY A 135 -8.22 1.59 4.09
CA GLY A 135 -7.61 0.28 4.33
C GLY A 135 -7.31 0.01 5.80
N LEU A 136 -6.82 1.03 6.52
CA LEU A 136 -6.55 0.95 7.96
C LEU A 136 -7.84 0.75 8.77
N LEU A 137 -8.92 1.43 8.39
CA LEU A 137 -10.23 1.25 9.00
C LEU A 137 -10.74 -0.17 8.77
N VAL A 138 -10.66 -0.68 7.54
CA VAL A 138 -11.06 -2.06 7.21
C VAL A 138 -10.25 -3.07 8.02
N PHE A 139 -8.93 -2.86 8.17
CA PHE A 139 -8.08 -3.71 9.00
C PHE A 139 -8.54 -3.74 10.46
N PHE A 140 -8.77 -2.59 11.08
CA PHE A 140 -9.21 -2.54 12.48
C PHE A 140 -10.61 -3.11 12.69
N VAL A 141 -11.54 -2.87 11.76
CA VAL A 141 -12.87 -3.49 11.78
C VAL A 141 -12.74 -5.01 11.67
N GLY A 142 -11.93 -5.51 10.75
CA GLY A 142 -11.65 -6.94 10.61
C GLY A 142 -11.12 -7.57 11.91
N ARG A 143 -10.14 -6.92 12.55
CA ARG A 143 -9.59 -7.35 13.85
C ARG A 143 -10.62 -7.34 14.97
N TRP A 144 -11.49 -6.34 14.99
CA TRP A 144 -12.56 -6.26 15.97
C TRP A 144 -13.60 -7.37 15.79
N VAL A 145 -13.96 -7.70 14.54
CA VAL A 145 -14.85 -8.83 14.24
C VAL A 145 -14.20 -10.16 14.64
N GLU A 146 -12.92 -10.36 14.33
CA GLU A 146 -12.15 -11.56 14.72
C GLU A 146 -12.14 -11.74 16.24
N LYS A 147 -11.88 -10.66 17.00
CA LYS A 147 -11.88 -10.69 18.47
C LYS A 147 -13.28 -11.00 19.05
N ARG A 148 -14.35 -10.53 18.40
CA ARG A 148 -15.75 -10.77 18.84
C ARG A 148 -16.24 -12.18 18.57
N ARG A 149 -15.70 -12.86 17.56
CA ARG A 149 -16.08 -14.25 17.23
C ARG A 149 -15.45 -15.29 18.16
N GLY A 150 -14.66 -14.86 19.16
CA GLY A 150 -13.86 -15.73 20.02
C GLY A 150 -12.65 -16.20 19.23
N GLY A 151 -11.44 -15.81 19.66
CA GLY A 151 -10.20 -16.13 18.95
C GLY A 151 -10.17 -17.58 18.50
N VAL A 152 -10.01 -17.79 17.19
CA VAL A 152 -9.75 -19.12 16.64
C VAL A 152 -8.55 -19.70 17.39
N VAL A 153 -8.73 -20.91 17.88
CA VAL A 153 -7.83 -21.68 18.76
C VAL A 153 -6.37 -21.55 18.29
N PRO A 154 -5.40 -21.30 19.19
CA PRO A 154 -3.99 -21.33 18.81
C PRO A 154 -3.66 -22.73 18.28
N VAL A 155 -3.15 -22.82 17.05
CA VAL A 155 -2.54 -24.04 16.54
C VAL A 155 -1.29 -24.28 17.38
N SER A 156 -1.41 -25.19 18.35
CA SER A 156 -0.28 -25.68 19.14
C SER A 156 0.69 -26.41 18.23
N SER A 157 1.94 -25.96 18.18
CA SER A 157 3.09 -26.80 17.84
C SER A 157 3.61 -27.50 19.09
#